data_AF-A0A665X9Q0-F1
#
_entry.id   AF-A0A665X9Q0-F1
#
_cell.length_a   1.000
_cell.length_b   1.000
_cell.length_c   1.000
_cell.angle_alpha   90.00
_cell.angle_beta   90.00
_cell.angle_gamma   90.00
#
_symmetry.space_group_name_H-M   'P 1'
#
loop_
_entity.id
_entity.type
_entity.pdbx_description
1 polymer ?
#
loop_
_entity_poly.entity_id
_entity_poly.type
_entity_poly.pdbx_seq_one_letter_code
_entity_poly.pdbx_strand_id
1 'polypeptide(L)'
;MYVSPVSCNNTCMLFIKRLVLQTRSLLSVFEEDAGMLTDYTNQLLQSLQRVFGAQNFALGKGDEEVITTLQSFAKTVGELNSLHSELANQMADSMVFPLIQFREKDLTEISTLKEIFGIATDEHEAAMVKYSRLPKKKENEKLKADLVKEVAYTRRKQHQASLQYYCALNALQYRKRVAMLEPMLGYTQAQISFFKKGIELVSKKMDSFLSSVIQAQLDVEAEAMRMSQRELLSVEDTVYMPDKDTEPVNRTLIQKAGYLNIRNKTGLVTTAWDRLYFFTQGGNLMCQPRGAVAGGMVLDLDNSSVMAVECEDRRYCFQITSPSGKTSMILQAESKKEYEEWICTVNNISRQIYLTDNPEVNPGGVFAASSGSQKTATAPEPEDLIAPGTPIQFDIMLPASEFQDQNRQVFAVRFLGSMAVRCGDNQEVIYEAMRQVLAARAIHNIFRTTESHLMVTSSSLRLIDPQTQVTRISFQLGEVCQFAAHQENGRLMGFVVEGRDWSDGDEEGEPSYSAFVFESNTEGEKVVNPRC
;
A
#
# COMPACT_ATOMS: atom_id res chain seq x y z
N MET A 1 -76.00 -7.89 -4.00
CA MET A 1 -75.49 -8.96 -4.91
C MET A 1 -74.81 -10.01 -4.06
N TYR A 2 -75.51 -11.11 -3.74
CA TYR A 2 -74.92 -12.24 -3.00
C TYR A 2 -74.07 -13.05 -3.97
N VAL A 3 -72.76 -12.79 -3.99
CA VAL A 3 -71.82 -13.66 -4.70
C VAL A 3 -71.66 -14.92 -3.86
N SER A 4 -71.92 -16.08 -4.44
CA SER A 4 -71.72 -17.38 -3.78
C SER A 4 -70.31 -17.46 -3.18
N PRO A 5 -70.15 -17.80 -1.88
CA PRO A 5 -68.85 -17.89 -1.21
C PRO A 5 -67.87 -18.84 -1.92
N VAL A 6 -68.39 -19.85 -2.60
CA VAL A 6 -67.61 -20.91 -3.26
C VAL A 6 -66.97 -20.42 -4.57
N SER A 7 -67.70 -19.68 -5.41
CA SER A 7 -67.15 -19.12 -6.67
C SER A 7 -66.15 -17.98 -6.42
N CYS A 8 -66.30 -17.26 -5.31
CA CYS A 8 -65.36 -16.21 -4.91
C CYS A 8 -63.99 -16.80 -4.50
N ASN A 9 -63.98 -17.98 -3.87
CA ASN A 9 -62.79 -18.57 -3.27
C ASN A 9 -61.75 -19.05 -4.30
N ASN A 10 -62.19 -19.73 -5.37
CA ASN A 10 -61.27 -20.23 -6.41
C ASN A 10 -60.64 -19.11 -7.25
N THR A 11 -61.41 -18.08 -7.58
CA THR A 11 -60.92 -16.91 -8.32
C THR A 11 -59.95 -16.09 -7.48
N CYS A 12 -60.23 -15.92 -6.18
CA CYS A 12 -59.31 -15.26 -5.24
C CYS A 12 -58.01 -16.07 -5.05
N MET A 13 -58.07 -17.41 -5.06
CA MET A 13 -56.89 -18.26 -4.94
C MET A 13 -55.92 -18.11 -6.11
N LEU A 14 -56.43 -18.15 -7.34
CA LEU A 14 -55.61 -17.93 -8.54
C LEU A 14 -55.01 -16.52 -8.56
N PHE A 15 -55.80 -15.53 -8.13
CA PHE A 15 -55.36 -14.15 -8.01
C PHE A 15 -54.19 -13.99 -7.02
N ILE A 16 -54.31 -14.51 -5.81
CA ILE A 16 -53.25 -14.42 -4.78
C ILE A 16 -51.99 -15.16 -5.25
N LYS A 17 -52.11 -16.38 -5.77
CA LYS A 17 -50.95 -17.14 -6.27
C LYS A 17 -50.20 -16.37 -7.36
N ARG A 18 -50.93 -15.76 -8.30
CA ARG A 18 -50.33 -14.95 -9.37
C ARG A 18 -49.66 -13.70 -8.83
N LEU A 19 -50.29 -13.04 -7.86
CA LEU A 19 -49.75 -11.84 -7.22
C LEU A 19 -48.45 -12.13 -6.46
N VAL A 20 -48.40 -13.21 -5.67
CA VAL A 20 -47.18 -13.64 -4.96
C VAL A 20 -46.04 -13.92 -5.93
N LEU A 21 -46.30 -14.61 -7.04
CA LEU A 21 -45.30 -14.90 -8.07
C LEU A 21 -44.77 -13.62 -8.72
N GLN A 22 -45.66 -12.68 -9.06
CA GLN A 22 -45.26 -11.39 -9.65
C GLN A 22 -44.43 -10.55 -8.69
N THR A 23 -44.85 -10.43 -7.42
CA THR A 23 -44.08 -9.71 -6.40
C THR A 23 -42.70 -10.33 -6.20
N ARG A 24 -42.61 -11.66 -6.17
CA ARG A 24 -41.33 -12.36 -6.02
C ARG A 24 -40.39 -12.16 -7.21
N SER A 25 -40.93 -12.17 -8.43
CA SER A 25 -40.15 -11.89 -9.64
C SER A 25 -39.71 -10.43 -9.72
N LEU A 26 -40.52 -9.48 -9.26
CA LEU A 26 -40.15 -8.07 -9.27
C LEU A 26 -39.09 -7.76 -8.22
N LEU A 27 -39.24 -8.34 -7.03
CA LEU A 27 -38.27 -8.21 -5.95
C LEU A 27 -36.90 -8.75 -6.37
N SER A 28 -36.84 -9.90 -7.05
CA SER A 28 -35.55 -10.44 -7.51
C SER A 28 -34.82 -9.51 -8.47
N VAL A 29 -35.54 -8.85 -9.38
CA VAL A 29 -34.95 -7.85 -10.30
C VAL A 29 -34.39 -6.68 -9.51
N PHE A 30 -35.13 -6.17 -8.52
CA PHE A 30 -34.69 -5.02 -7.73
C PHE A 30 -33.52 -5.34 -6.79
N GLU A 31 -33.48 -6.53 -6.22
CA GLU A 31 -32.35 -7.02 -5.43
C GLU A 31 -31.10 -7.19 -6.32
N GLU A 32 -31.26 -7.70 -7.55
CA GLU A 32 -30.17 -7.85 -8.51
C GLU A 32 -29.61 -6.49 -8.96
N ASP A 33 -30.46 -5.54 -9.33
CA ASP A 33 -30.05 -4.20 -9.74
C ASP A 33 -29.34 -3.43 -8.60
N ALA A 34 -29.88 -3.53 -7.37
CA ALA A 34 -29.24 -2.93 -6.19
C ALA A 34 -27.89 -3.59 -5.89
N GLY A 35 -27.82 -4.92 -5.98
CA GLY A 35 -26.58 -5.68 -5.79
C GLY A 35 -25.50 -5.33 -6.82
N MET A 36 -25.85 -5.28 -8.11
CA MET A 36 -24.91 -4.89 -9.16
C MET A 36 -24.34 -3.48 -8.94
N LEU A 37 -25.17 -2.53 -8.48
CA LEU A 37 -24.71 -1.18 -8.18
C LEU A 37 -23.73 -1.17 -6.99
N THR A 38 -24.00 -1.94 -5.94
CA THR A 38 -23.09 -2.08 -4.80
C THR A 38 -21.76 -2.70 -5.22
N ASP A 39 -21.79 -3.76 -6.03
CA ASP A 39 -20.58 -4.41 -6.54
C ASP A 39 -19.74 -3.46 -7.40
N TYR A 40 -20.39 -2.73 -8.31
CA TYR A 40 -19.73 -1.70 -9.11
C TYR A 40 -19.07 -0.61 -8.24
N THR A 41 -19.77 -0.16 -7.20
CA THR A 41 -19.27 0.84 -6.25
C THR A 41 -18.01 0.34 -5.55
N ASN A 42 -18.03 -0.91 -5.08
CA ASN A 42 -16.87 -1.54 -4.43
C ASN A 42 -15.67 -1.70 -5.39
N GLN A 43 -15.92 -2.09 -6.65
CA GLN A 43 -14.88 -2.20 -7.67
C GLN A 43 -14.26 -0.85 -8.02
N LEU A 44 -15.07 0.21 -8.07
CA LEU A 44 -14.58 1.58 -8.30
C LEU A 44 -13.68 2.04 -7.15
N LEU A 45 -14.09 1.79 -5.90
CA LEU A 45 -13.29 2.09 -4.70
C LEU A 45 -11.95 1.34 -4.69
N GLN A 46 -11.94 0.05 -5.02
CA GLN A 46 -10.69 -0.73 -5.12
C GLN A 46 -9.78 -0.23 -6.24
N SER A 47 -10.35 0.17 -7.37
CA SER A 47 -9.59 0.73 -8.49
C SER A 47 -8.94 2.06 -8.10
N LEU A 48 -9.65 2.89 -7.34
CA LEU A 48 -9.11 4.11 -6.74
C LEU A 48 -7.92 3.86 -5.82
N GLN A 49 -8.05 2.90 -4.90
CA GLN A 49 -6.98 2.54 -3.97
C GLN A 49 -5.72 2.07 -4.71
N ARG A 50 -5.88 1.34 -5.83
CA ARG A 50 -4.75 0.94 -6.68
C ARG A 50 -4.08 2.12 -7.37
N VAL A 51 -4.85 3.10 -7.86
CA VAL A 51 -4.31 4.31 -8.49
C VAL A 51 -3.54 5.17 -7.48
N PHE A 52 -4.08 5.34 -6.26
CA PHE A 52 -3.35 6.00 -5.18
C PHE A 52 -2.08 5.24 -4.76
N GLY A 53 -2.15 3.92 -4.64
CA GLY A 53 -1.01 3.08 -4.28
C GLY A 53 0.11 3.07 -5.33
N ALA A 54 -0.22 3.38 -6.60
CA ALA A 54 0.74 3.47 -7.70
C ALA A 54 1.49 4.82 -7.75
N GLN A 55 1.20 5.77 -6.86
CA GLN A 55 1.85 7.10 -6.85
C GLN A 55 3.35 7.06 -6.49
N ASN A 56 3.87 5.93 -6.01
CA ASN A 56 5.29 5.77 -5.71
C ASN A 56 6.09 5.46 -7.00
N PHE A 57 6.28 6.47 -7.86
CA PHE A 57 7.24 6.38 -8.94
C PHE A 57 8.67 6.49 -8.39
N ALA A 58 9.53 5.55 -8.79
CA ALA A 58 10.95 5.48 -8.40
C ALA A 58 11.85 6.54 -9.06
N LEU A 59 11.29 7.70 -9.40
CA LEU A 59 12.00 8.87 -9.91
C LEU A 59 11.89 9.92 -8.81
N GLY A 60 13.02 10.24 -8.14
CA GLY A 60 13.03 11.10 -6.95
C GLY A 60 12.24 12.40 -7.14
N LYS A 61 11.55 12.87 -6.09
CA LYS A 61 10.63 14.02 -6.11
C LYS A 61 9.92 14.17 -7.47
N GLY A 62 9.17 13.13 -7.86
CA GLY A 62 8.35 13.17 -9.06
C GLY A 62 7.43 14.40 -9.03
N ASP A 63 7.30 15.07 -10.18
CA ASP A 63 6.53 16.29 -10.39
C ASP A 63 5.39 16.46 -9.38
N GLU A 64 5.55 17.39 -8.44
CA GLU A 64 4.51 17.82 -7.50
C GLU A 64 3.20 18.12 -8.24
N GLU A 65 3.30 18.58 -9.50
CA GLU A 65 2.17 18.80 -10.40
C GLU A 65 1.43 17.49 -10.75
N VAL A 66 2.14 16.42 -11.10
CA VAL A 66 1.54 15.11 -11.42
C VAL A 66 0.91 14.50 -10.17
N ILE A 67 1.58 14.60 -9.02
CA ILE A 67 1.05 14.12 -7.73
C ILE A 67 -0.23 14.88 -7.38
N THR A 68 -0.21 16.21 -7.45
CA THR A 68 -1.38 17.06 -7.16
C THR A 68 -2.54 16.77 -8.11
N THR A 69 -2.23 16.54 -9.39
CA THR A 69 -3.20 16.19 -10.43
C THR A 69 -3.86 14.83 -10.13
N LEU A 70 -3.07 13.82 -9.79
CA LEU A 70 -3.56 12.49 -9.40
C LEU A 70 -4.40 12.55 -8.11
N GLN A 71 -3.99 13.34 -7.12
CA GLN A 71 -4.77 13.56 -5.90
C GLN A 71 -6.13 14.21 -6.19
N SER A 72 -6.18 15.19 -7.08
CA SER A 72 -7.42 15.86 -7.49
C SER A 72 -8.39 14.91 -8.21
N PHE A 73 -7.86 14.10 -9.15
CA PHE A 73 -8.63 13.03 -9.78
C PHE A 73 -9.24 12.09 -8.75
N ALA A 74 -8.40 11.64 -7.83
CA ALA A 74 -8.80 10.58 -6.94
C ALA A 74 -9.79 11.08 -5.86
N LYS A 75 -9.70 12.36 -5.46
CA LYS A 75 -10.75 13.06 -4.72
C LYS A 75 -12.08 13.07 -5.48
N THR A 76 -12.06 13.42 -6.77
CA THR A 76 -13.27 13.51 -7.61
C THR A 76 -13.95 12.15 -7.76
N VAL A 77 -13.17 11.08 -7.98
CA VAL A 77 -13.71 9.72 -8.05
C VAL A 77 -14.22 9.25 -6.67
N GLY A 78 -13.60 9.67 -5.57
CA GLY A 78 -14.10 9.39 -4.22
C GLY A 78 -15.46 10.05 -3.93
N GLU A 79 -15.66 11.29 -4.40
CA GLU A 79 -16.96 11.96 -4.36
C GLU A 79 -18.00 11.21 -5.23
N LEU A 80 -17.63 10.74 -6.43
CA LEU A 80 -18.50 9.93 -7.29
C LEU A 80 -18.89 8.60 -6.64
N ASN A 81 -17.95 7.92 -5.99
CA ASN A 81 -18.21 6.68 -5.24
C ASN A 81 -19.22 6.91 -4.11
N SER A 82 -19.16 8.07 -3.45
CA SER A 82 -20.12 8.45 -2.40
C SER A 82 -21.52 8.64 -2.96
N LEU A 83 -21.66 9.21 -4.16
CA LEU A 83 -22.95 9.34 -4.87
C LEU A 83 -23.54 7.98 -5.25
N HIS A 84 -22.72 7.05 -5.74
CA HIS A 84 -23.17 5.69 -6.03
C HIS A 84 -23.62 4.94 -4.77
N SER A 85 -22.90 5.09 -3.66
CA SER A 85 -23.29 4.53 -2.36
C SER A 85 -24.63 5.09 -1.87
N GLU A 86 -24.84 6.41 -2.01
CA GLU A 86 -26.11 7.05 -1.67
C GLU A 86 -27.27 6.52 -2.54
N LEU A 87 -27.04 6.36 -3.84
CA LEU A 87 -28.02 5.79 -4.77
C LEU A 87 -28.40 4.35 -4.38
N ALA A 88 -27.42 3.51 -4.05
CA ALA A 88 -27.67 2.13 -3.62
C ALA A 88 -28.54 2.07 -2.36
N ASN A 89 -28.25 2.91 -1.36
CA ASN A 89 -29.06 3.00 -0.15
C ASN A 89 -30.49 3.47 -0.45
N GLN A 90 -30.66 4.49 -1.30
CA GLN A 90 -32.00 4.97 -1.69
C GLN A 90 -32.79 3.90 -2.45
N MET A 91 -32.13 3.10 -3.30
CA MET A 91 -32.74 1.95 -3.97
C MET A 91 -33.17 0.86 -2.98
N ALA A 92 -32.33 0.54 -1.98
CA ALA A 92 -32.70 -0.42 -0.94
C ALA A 92 -33.95 0.04 -0.15
N ASP A 93 -33.96 1.30 0.31
CA ASP A 93 -35.02 1.82 1.18
C ASP A 93 -36.32 2.14 0.45
N SER A 94 -36.24 2.69 -0.77
CA SER A 94 -37.40 3.23 -1.48
C SER A 94 -37.93 2.32 -2.57
N MET A 95 -37.19 1.27 -2.95
CA MET A 95 -37.59 0.32 -3.99
C MET A 95 -37.69 -1.11 -3.44
N VAL A 96 -36.67 -1.63 -2.77
CA VAL A 96 -36.63 -3.02 -2.29
C VAL A 96 -37.50 -3.21 -1.04
N PHE A 97 -37.28 -2.38 -0.01
CA PHE A 97 -37.94 -2.52 1.28
C PHE A 97 -39.48 -2.50 1.23
N PRO A 98 -40.15 -1.58 0.47
CA PRO A 98 -41.61 -1.57 0.39
C PRO A 98 -42.19 -2.87 -0.21
N LEU A 99 -41.48 -3.50 -1.16
CA LEU A 99 -41.90 -4.80 -1.72
C LEU A 99 -41.74 -5.93 -0.72
N ILE A 100 -40.66 -5.94 0.06
CA ILE A 100 -40.47 -6.90 1.17
C ILE A 100 -41.61 -6.75 2.16
N GLN A 101 -41.93 -5.51 2.57
CA GLN A 101 -43.02 -5.25 3.51
C GLN A 101 -44.37 -5.71 2.95
N PHE A 102 -44.67 -5.43 1.68
CA PHE A 102 -45.90 -5.90 1.04
C PHE A 102 -45.99 -7.43 1.06
N ARG A 103 -44.89 -8.13 0.76
CA ARG A 103 -44.83 -9.61 0.78
C ARG A 103 -45.01 -10.17 2.19
N GLU A 104 -44.22 -9.67 3.14
CA GLU A 104 -44.11 -10.29 4.47
C GLU A 104 -45.21 -9.87 5.43
N LYS A 105 -45.76 -8.67 5.26
CA LYS A 105 -46.87 -8.17 6.09
C LYS A 105 -48.21 -8.39 5.41
N ASP A 106 -48.44 -7.78 4.26
CA ASP A 106 -49.78 -7.72 3.67
C ASP A 106 -50.21 -9.06 3.08
N LEU A 107 -49.34 -9.77 2.36
CA LEU A 107 -49.69 -11.09 1.81
C LEU A 107 -49.77 -12.17 2.89
N THR A 108 -48.91 -12.10 3.92
CA THR A 108 -48.98 -13.00 5.08
C THR A 108 -50.28 -12.81 5.85
N GLU A 109 -50.71 -11.57 6.11
CA GLU A 109 -52.00 -11.26 6.75
C GLU A 109 -53.16 -11.92 6.01
N ILE A 110 -53.18 -11.82 4.68
CA ILE A 110 -54.21 -12.41 3.82
C ILE A 110 -54.18 -13.94 3.91
N SER A 111 -52.99 -14.54 3.96
CA SER A 111 -52.84 -16.00 4.12
C SER A 111 -53.39 -16.47 5.47
N THR A 112 -53.09 -15.76 6.56
CA THR A 112 -53.56 -16.10 7.90
C THR A 112 -55.09 -15.96 8.01
N LEU A 113 -55.67 -14.86 7.52
CA LEU A 113 -57.13 -14.66 7.53
C LEU A 113 -57.86 -15.72 6.70
N LYS A 114 -57.27 -16.15 5.59
CA LYS A 114 -57.80 -17.25 4.78
C LYS A 114 -57.82 -18.56 5.56
N GLU A 115 -56.76 -18.90 6.27
CA GLU A 115 -56.68 -20.11 7.08
C GLU A 115 -57.72 -20.09 8.21
N ILE A 116 -57.84 -18.97 8.93
CA ILE A 116 -58.86 -18.77 9.96
C ILE A 116 -60.28 -18.95 9.40
N PHE A 117 -60.56 -18.37 8.23
CA PHE A 117 -61.86 -18.52 7.56
C PHE A 117 -62.11 -19.97 7.10
N GLY A 118 -61.08 -20.68 6.62
CA GLY A 118 -61.16 -22.09 6.27
C GLY A 118 -61.55 -22.95 7.48
N ILE A 119 -60.82 -22.83 8.58
CA ILE A 119 -61.09 -23.56 9.83
C ILE A 119 -62.51 -23.28 10.33
N ALA A 120 -62.95 -22.02 10.36
CA ALA A 120 -64.29 -21.66 10.80
C ALA A 120 -65.40 -22.20 9.86
N THR A 121 -65.09 -22.37 8.58
CA THR A 121 -66.00 -23.00 7.60
C THR A 121 -66.12 -24.49 7.86
N ASP A 122 -65.01 -25.21 8.04
CA ASP A 122 -65.00 -26.65 8.32
C ASP A 122 -65.74 -26.97 9.63
N GLU A 123 -65.54 -26.16 10.68
CA GLU A 123 -66.27 -26.28 11.95
C GLU A 123 -67.79 -26.09 11.76
N HIS A 124 -68.20 -25.12 10.94
CA HIS A 124 -69.62 -24.88 10.67
C HIS A 124 -70.25 -26.02 9.86
N GLU A 125 -69.55 -26.53 8.84
CA GLU A 125 -70.00 -27.68 8.06
C GLU A 125 -70.16 -28.92 8.94
N ALA A 126 -69.19 -29.19 9.82
CA ALA A 126 -69.27 -30.29 10.77
C ALA A 126 -70.51 -30.17 11.70
N ALA A 127 -70.77 -28.97 12.24
CA ALA A 127 -71.95 -28.72 13.08
C ALA A 127 -73.27 -28.90 12.28
N MET A 128 -73.32 -28.44 11.03
CA MET A 128 -74.47 -28.62 10.15
C MET A 128 -74.73 -30.10 9.79
N VAL A 129 -73.67 -30.90 9.60
CA VAL A 129 -73.79 -32.35 9.39
C VAL A 129 -74.37 -33.03 10.63
N LYS A 130 -73.94 -32.66 11.84
CA LYS A 130 -74.52 -33.20 13.08
C LYS A 130 -76.01 -32.83 13.20
N TYR A 131 -76.34 -31.56 12.96
CA TYR A 131 -77.72 -31.07 13.04
C TYR A 131 -78.66 -31.73 12.02
N SER A 132 -78.21 -31.90 10.76
CA SER A 132 -79.03 -32.51 9.71
C SER A 132 -79.36 -33.99 9.93
N ARG A 133 -78.59 -34.69 10.79
CA ARG A 133 -78.81 -36.09 11.16
C ARG A 133 -79.81 -36.29 12.31
N LEU A 134 -80.44 -35.22 12.81
CA LEU A 134 -81.42 -35.32 13.89
C LEU A 134 -82.61 -36.23 13.52
N PRO A 135 -83.02 -37.16 14.40
CA PRO A 135 -84.08 -38.11 14.10
C PRO A 135 -85.47 -37.45 14.16
N LYS A 136 -86.24 -37.56 13.06
CA LYS A 136 -87.60 -36.98 12.95
C LYS A 136 -88.67 -37.71 13.77
N LYS A 137 -88.52 -39.03 14.01
CA LYS A 137 -89.56 -39.88 14.62
C LYS A 137 -89.56 -39.86 16.15
N LYS A 138 -88.42 -39.55 16.78
CA LYS A 138 -88.24 -39.54 18.24
C LYS A 138 -87.39 -38.33 18.61
N GLU A 139 -88.04 -37.17 18.76
CA GLU A 139 -87.35 -35.91 19.05
C GLU A 139 -86.84 -35.86 20.50
N ASN A 140 -85.57 -35.47 20.65
CA ASN A 140 -84.97 -35.13 21.94
C ASN A 140 -84.77 -33.61 21.96
N GLU A 141 -85.66 -32.89 22.66
CA GLU A 141 -85.67 -31.42 22.71
C GLU A 141 -84.38 -30.83 23.26
N LYS A 142 -83.76 -31.47 24.28
CA LYS A 142 -82.49 -30.99 24.83
C LYS A 142 -81.37 -31.09 23.80
N LEU A 143 -81.22 -32.25 23.16
CA LEU A 143 -80.19 -32.47 22.12
C LEU A 143 -80.39 -31.53 20.93
N LYS A 144 -81.64 -31.32 20.50
CA LYS A 144 -81.99 -30.38 19.44
C LYS A 144 -81.59 -28.95 19.80
N ALA A 145 -81.94 -28.48 21.01
CA ALA A 145 -81.58 -27.14 21.47
C ALA A 145 -80.05 -26.92 21.55
N ASP A 146 -79.30 -27.94 22.00
CA ASP A 146 -77.84 -27.88 22.09
C ASP A 146 -77.18 -27.81 20.69
N LEU A 147 -77.63 -28.63 19.74
CA LEU A 147 -77.14 -28.58 18.36
C LEU A 147 -77.52 -27.28 17.63
N VAL A 148 -78.70 -26.72 17.90
CA VAL A 148 -79.10 -25.40 17.37
C VAL A 148 -78.15 -24.30 17.88
N LYS A 149 -77.77 -24.34 19.17
CA LYS A 149 -76.77 -23.41 19.73
C LYS A 149 -75.39 -23.59 19.12
N GLU A 150 -74.93 -24.83 18.93
CA GLU A 150 -73.64 -25.14 18.29
C GLU A 150 -73.59 -24.63 16.84
N VAL A 151 -74.67 -24.87 16.06
CA VAL A 151 -74.81 -24.35 14.69
C VAL A 151 -74.82 -22.83 14.68
N ALA A 152 -75.58 -22.19 15.57
CA ALA A 152 -75.64 -20.73 15.64
C ALA A 152 -74.29 -20.11 16.00
N TYR A 153 -73.56 -20.71 16.93
CA TYR A 153 -72.22 -20.28 17.35
C TYR A 153 -71.20 -20.41 16.21
N THR A 154 -71.09 -21.59 15.60
CA THR A 154 -70.14 -21.84 14.48
C THR A 154 -70.48 -20.99 13.26
N ARG A 155 -71.76 -20.79 12.95
CA ARG A 155 -72.20 -19.88 11.88
C ARG A 155 -71.77 -18.44 12.13
N ARG A 156 -71.90 -17.96 13.37
CA ARG A 156 -71.45 -16.61 13.75
C ARG A 156 -69.94 -16.47 13.60
N LYS A 157 -69.17 -17.46 14.06
CA LYS A 157 -67.70 -17.50 13.92
C LYS A 157 -67.29 -17.49 12.45
N GLN A 158 -67.89 -18.34 11.62
CA GLN A 158 -67.66 -18.35 10.17
C GLN A 158 -67.99 -17.00 9.53
N HIS A 159 -69.13 -16.40 9.87
CA HIS A 159 -69.53 -15.11 9.33
C HIS A 159 -68.53 -14.01 9.66
N GLN A 160 -68.08 -13.92 10.92
CA GLN A 160 -67.08 -12.93 11.35
C GLN A 160 -65.75 -13.13 10.62
N ALA A 161 -65.25 -14.37 10.55
CA ALA A 161 -64.00 -14.68 9.83
C ALA A 161 -64.11 -14.34 8.33
N SER A 162 -65.26 -14.65 7.69
CA SER A 162 -65.50 -14.33 6.28
C SER A 162 -65.48 -12.82 6.02
N LEU A 163 -66.09 -12.01 6.89
CA LEU A 163 -66.11 -10.56 6.76
C LEU A 163 -64.71 -9.97 6.90
N GLN A 164 -63.92 -10.43 7.86
CA GLN A 164 -62.53 -10.00 8.02
C GLN A 164 -61.69 -10.35 6.79
N TYR A 165 -61.79 -11.59 6.31
CA TYR A 165 -61.06 -12.04 5.13
C TYR A 165 -61.44 -11.27 3.86
N TYR A 166 -62.74 -11.11 3.58
CA TYR A 166 -63.19 -10.37 2.40
C TYR A 166 -62.89 -8.87 2.48
N CYS A 167 -62.97 -8.28 3.67
CA CYS A 167 -62.55 -6.88 3.88
C CYS A 167 -61.06 -6.72 3.56
N ALA A 168 -60.20 -7.61 4.07
CA ALA A 168 -58.77 -7.59 3.82
C ALA A 168 -58.45 -7.79 2.32
N LEU A 169 -59.16 -8.69 1.63
CA LEU A 169 -59.03 -8.88 0.17
C LEU A 169 -59.41 -7.64 -0.62
N ASN A 170 -60.46 -6.93 -0.22
CA ASN A 170 -60.85 -5.67 -0.86
C ASN A 170 -59.77 -4.60 -0.64
N ALA A 171 -59.24 -4.48 0.57
CA ALA A 171 -58.11 -3.58 0.86
C ALA A 171 -56.85 -3.95 0.04
N LEU A 172 -56.59 -5.25 -0.18
CA LEU A 172 -55.46 -5.72 -0.97
C LEU A 172 -55.52 -5.25 -2.43
N GLN A 173 -56.71 -5.07 -3.01
CA GLN A 173 -56.86 -4.55 -4.38
C GLN A 173 -56.28 -3.14 -4.54
N TYR A 174 -56.30 -2.35 -3.46
CA TYR A 174 -55.68 -1.03 -3.42
C TYR A 174 -54.20 -1.12 -3.05
N ARG A 175 -53.86 -1.87 -2.00
CA ARG A 175 -52.47 -2.06 -1.54
C ARG A 175 -51.55 -2.57 -2.65
N LYS A 176 -52.01 -3.50 -3.49
CA LYS A 176 -51.22 -4.00 -4.64
C LYS A 176 -50.82 -2.90 -5.63
N ARG A 177 -51.66 -1.89 -5.83
CA ARG A 177 -51.37 -0.80 -6.78
C ARG A 177 -50.29 0.11 -6.21
N VAL A 178 -50.40 0.43 -4.93
CA VAL A 178 -49.41 1.23 -4.19
C VAL A 178 -48.07 0.48 -4.16
N ALA A 179 -48.07 -0.78 -3.75
CA ALA A 179 -46.87 -1.62 -3.66
C ALA A 179 -46.14 -1.82 -4.99
N MET A 180 -46.79 -1.63 -6.14
CA MET A 180 -46.13 -1.69 -7.45
C MET A 180 -45.63 -0.30 -7.92
N LEU A 181 -46.35 0.77 -7.59
CA LEU A 181 -46.04 2.12 -8.09
C LEU A 181 -45.06 2.88 -7.21
N GLU A 182 -45.14 2.70 -5.89
CA GLU A 182 -44.28 3.39 -4.93
C GLU A 182 -42.79 3.04 -5.11
N PRO A 183 -42.40 1.76 -5.31
CA PRO A 183 -41.02 1.40 -5.66
C PRO A 183 -40.50 2.06 -6.95
N MET A 184 -41.34 2.15 -7.99
CA MET A 184 -40.98 2.79 -9.26
C MET A 184 -40.75 4.29 -9.11
N LEU A 185 -41.59 4.93 -8.30
CA LEU A 185 -41.45 6.34 -7.98
C LEU A 185 -40.17 6.60 -7.17
N GLY A 186 -39.93 5.79 -6.13
CA GLY A 186 -38.73 5.84 -5.31
C GLY A 186 -37.45 5.69 -6.13
N TYR A 187 -37.40 4.66 -6.99
CA TYR A 187 -36.30 4.46 -7.94
C TYR A 187 -36.07 5.69 -8.84
N THR A 188 -37.12 6.22 -9.45
CA THR A 188 -37.02 7.37 -10.36
C THR A 188 -36.50 8.61 -9.63
N GLN A 189 -36.96 8.85 -8.41
CA GLN A 189 -36.49 9.96 -7.58
C GLN A 189 -35.02 9.81 -7.19
N ALA A 190 -34.60 8.60 -6.82
CA ALA A 190 -33.21 8.29 -6.50
C ALA A 190 -32.28 8.53 -7.70
N GLN A 191 -32.68 8.07 -8.88
CA GLN A 191 -31.96 8.32 -10.14
C GLN A 191 -31.86 9.82 -10.46
N ILE A 192 -32.97 10.57 -10.36
CA ILE A 192 -32.96 12.02 -10.59
C ILE A 192 -31.98 12.72 -9.64
N SER A 193 -31.98 12.35 -8.36
CA SER A 193 -31.07 12.90 -7.35
C SER A 193 -29.60 12.60 -7.71
N PHE A 194 -29.30 11.34 -8.05
CA PHE A 194 -27.98 10.90 -8.47
C PHE A 194 -27.46 11.70 -9.68
N PHE A 195 -28.26 11.80 -10.76
CA PHE A 195 -27.83 12.52 -11.96
C PHE A 195 -27.66 14.02 -11.72
N LYS A 196 -28.54 14.66 -10.93
CA LYS A 196 -28.40 16.09 -10.60
C LYS A 196 -27.10 16.36 -9.84
N LYS A 197 -26.82 15.58 -8.79
CA LYS A 197 -25.59 15.70 -8.00
C LYS A 197 -24.35 15.34 -8.83
N GLY A 198 -24.44 14.30 -9.67
CA GLY A 198 -23.36 13.83 -10.54
C GLY A 198 -22.98 14.86 -11.62
N ILE A 199 -23.95 15.50 -12.26
CA ILE A 199 -23.69 16.57 -13.24
C ILE A 199 -23.01 17.76 -12.58
N GLU A 200 -23.45 18.17 -11.38
CA GLU A 200 -22.79 19.26 -10.66
C GLU A 200 -21.34 18.93 -10.29
N LEU A 201 -21.09 17.67 -9.88
CA LEU A 201 -19.75 17.17 -9.59
C LEU A 201 -18.84 17.19 -10.83
N VAL A 202 -19.31 16.65 -11.96
CA VAL A 202 -18.50 16.52 -13.18
C VAL A 202 -18.31 17.88 -13.87
N SER A 203 -19.38 18.66 -14.09
CA SER A 203 -19.32 19.90 -14.88
C SER A 203 -18.46 21.02 -14.25
N LYS A 204 -18.47 21.17 -12.92
CA LYS A 204 -17.72 22.27 -12.28
C LYS A 204 -16.25 21.93 -12.02
N LYS A 205 -15.95 20.67 -11.70
CA LYS A 205 -14.59 20.26 -11.27
C LYS A 205 -13.78 19.62 -12.40
N MET A 206 -14.42 18.89 -13.32
CA MET A 206 -13.70 18.15 -14.36
C MET A 206 -13.39 19.01 -15.59
N ASP A 207 -14.28 19.91 -16.01
CA ASP A 207 -14.03 20.75 -17.22
C ASP A 207 -12.86 21.73 -17.03
N SER A 208 -12.75 22.34 -15.85
CA SER A 208 -11.64 23.24 -15.51
C SER A 208 -10.31 22.49 -15.39
N PHE A 209 -10.37 21.23 -14.96
CA PHE A 209 -9.23 20.35 -14.76
C PHE A 209 -8.75 19.70 -16.07
N LEU A 210 -9.64 19.17 -16.91
CA LEU A 210 -9.28 18.61 -18.22
C LEU A 210 -8.72 19.68 -19.17
N SER A 211 -9.11 20.94 -18.96
CA SER A 211 -8.60 22.08 -19.72
C SER A 211 -7.24 22.60 -19.21
N SER A 212 -6.79 22.18 -18.02
CA SER A 212 -5.52 22.62 -17.47
C SER A 212 -4.49 21.48 -17.46
N VAL A 213 -3.30 21.80 -17.99
CA VAL A 213 -1.97 21.30 -17.58
C VAL A 213 -1.21 20.30 -18.47
N ILE A 214 -1.76 19.25 -19.09
CA ILE A 214 -0.81 18.18 -19.51
C ILE A 214 -0.19 18.36 -20.91
N GLN A 215 -0.91 18.83 -21.93
CA GLN A 215 -0.39 18.73 -23.31
C GLN A 215 0.62 19.83 -23.66
N ALA A 216 0.31 21.10 -23.37
CA ALA A 216 1.11 22.22 -23.85
C ALA A 216 2.46 22.38 -23.13
N GLN A 217 2.53 22.05 -21.83
CA GLN A 217 3.77 22.16 -21.06
C GLN A 217 4.78 21.08 -21.45
N LEU A 218 4.31 19.83 -21.60
CA LEU A 218 5.14 18.71 -22.04
C LEU A 218 5.70 18.93 -23.45
N ASP A 219 4.92 19.53 -24.36
CA ASP A 219 5.38 19.80 -25.72
C ASP A 219 6.52 20.86 -25.75
N VAL A 220 6.48 21.86 -24.86
CA VAL A 220 7.55 22.88 -24.75
C VAL A 220 8.83 22.28 -24.18
N GLU A 221 8.74 21.48 -23.12
CA GLU A 221 9.91 20.83 -22.51
C GLU A 221 10.54 19.79 -23.43
N ALA A 222 9.71 19.01 -24.14
CA ALA A 222 10.18 18.05 -25.13
C ALA A 222 10.91 18.75 -26.29
N GLU A 223 10.42 19.91 -26.74
CA GLU A 223 11.09 20.69 -27.79
C GLU A 223 12.39 21.32 -27.29
N ALA A 224 12.42 21.84 -26.05
CA ALA A 224 13.65 22.34 -25.44
C ALA A 224 14.72 21.23 -25.34
N MET A 225 14.32 20.01 -24.95
CA MET A 225 15.22 18.85 -24.89
C MET A 225 15.74 18.48 -26.28
N ARG A 226 14.88 18.49 -27.30
CA ARG A 226 15.28 18.26 -28.71
C ARG A 226 16.28 19.30 -29.20
N MET A 227 16.09 20.55 -28.85
CA MET A 227 17.01 21.64 -29.23
C MET A 227 18.37 21.49 -28.54
N SER A 228 18.39 21.19 -27.24
CA SER A 228 19.63 20.90 -26.52
C SER A 228 20.36 19.67 -27.09
N GLN A 229 19.62 18.61 -27.42
CA GLN A 229 20.19 17.43 -28.09
C GLN A 229 20.82 17.80 -29.44
N ARG A 230 20.13 18.62 -30.25
CA ARG A 230 20.65 19.06 -31.56
C ARG A 230 21.93 19.85 -31.40
N GLU A 231 21.99 20.75 -30.41
CA GLU A 231 23.19 21.54 -30.11
C GLU A 231 24.37 20.66 -29.69
N LEU A 232 24.16 19.72 -28.75
CA LEU A 232 25.20 18.79 -28.29
C LEU A 232 25.72 17.86 -29.39
N LEU A 233 24.88 17.53 -30.39
CA LEU A 233 25.27 16.74 -31.56
C LEU A 233 25.88 17.57 -32.70
N SER A 234 25.87 18.90 -32.60
CA SER A 234 26.40 19.80 -33.64
C SER A 234 27.88 20.15 -33.47
N VAL A 235 28.54 19.58 -32.46
CA VAL A 235 29.97 19.78 -32.20
C VAL A 235 30.84 19.19 -33.30
N GLU A 236 32.05 19.72 -33.47
CA GLU A 236 33.01 19.21 -34.46
C GLU A 236 33.48 17.78 -34.12
N ASP A 237 33.77 16.98 -35.15
CA ASP A 237 34.26 15.60 -35.01
C ASP A 237 35.53 15.50 -34.15
N THR A 238 36.34 16.57 -34.08
CA THR A 238 37.57 16.64 -33.29
C THR A 238 37.34 16.35 -31.81
N VAL A 239 36.15 16.66 -31.27
CA VAL A 239 35.74 16.35 -29.89
C VAL A 239 35.69 14.83 -29.63
N TYR A 240 35.38 14.04 -30.65
CA TYR A 240 35.27 12.58 -30.54
C TYR A 240 36.57 11.84 -30.93
N MET A 241 37.61 12.57 -31.37
CA MET A 241 38.86 11.99 -31.84
C MET A 241 39.94 12.04 -30.73
N PRO A 242 40.49 10.88 -30.30
CA PRO A 242 41.59 10.88 -29.33
C PRO A 242 42.85 11.53 -29.93
N ASP A 243 43.67 12.15 -29.07
CA ASP A 243 44.89 12.87 -29.46
C ASP A 243 44.66 14.08 -30.41
N LYS A 244 43.44 14.61 -30.47
CA LYS A 244 43.09 15.82 -31.26
C LYS A 244 42.76 17.05 -30.41
N ASP A 245 42.93 16.96 -29.09
CA ASP A 245 42.77 18.08 -28.18
C ASP A 245 43.64 19.29 -28.59
N THR A 246 43.02 20.45 -28.75
CA THR A 246 43.72 21.72 -28.99
C THR A 246 44.10 22.44 -27.70
N GLU A 247 43.44 22.09 -26.59
CA GLU A 247 43.64 22.72 -25.29
C GLU A 247 44.94 22.26 -24.62
N PRO A 248 45.66 23.17 -23.93
CA PRO A 248 46.90 22.83 -23.25
C PRO A 248 46.65 21.88 -22.05
N VAL A 249 47.66 21.06 -21.74
CA VAL A 249 47.65 20.15 -20.58
C VAL A 249 47.53 20.93 -19.28
N ASN A 250 46.51 20.65 -18.47
CA ASN A 250 46.36 21.25 -17.16
C ASN A 250 47.15 20.46 -16.09
N ARG A 251 48.25 21.06 -15.62
CA ARG A 251 49.16 20.41 -14.65
C ARG A 251 48.83 20.70 -13.18
N THR A 252 47.83 21.53 -12.90
CA THR A 252 47.49 21.96 -11.53
C THR A 252 46.21 21.30 -10.98
N LEU A 253 45.66 20.33 -11.71
CA LEU A 253 44.48 19.59 -11.28
C LEU A 253 44.74 18.85 -9.96
N ILE A 254 43.75 18.89 -9.07
CA ILE A 254 43.70 18.18 -7.78
C ILE A 254 42.56 17.16 -7.74
N GLN A 255 41.77 17.11 -8.81
CA GLN A 255 40.72 16.13 -9.04
C GLN A 255 40.68 15.81 -10.53
N LYS A 256 40.49 14.53 -10.87
CA LYS A 256 40.28 14.08 -12.26
C LYS A 256 39.39 12.85 -12.27
N ALA A 257 38.59 12.72 -13.32
CA ALA A 257 37.72 11.57 -13.57
C ALA A 257 37.69 11.25 -15.06
N GLY A 258 37.63 9.97 -15.40
CA GLY A 258 37.68 9.50 -16.78
C GLY A 258 37.87 8.00 -16.90
N TYR A 259 37.70 7.47 -18.10
CA TYR A 259 37.95 6.06 -18.37
C TYR A 259 39.45 5.79 -18.52
N LEU A 260 39.94 4.76 -17.84
CA LEU A 260 41.29 4.23 -18.02
C LEU A 260 41.21 2.72 -18.26
N ASN A 261 42.19 2.18 -18.98
CA ASN A 261 42.35 0.73 -19.02
C ASN A 261 43.30 0.30 -17.90
N ILE A 262 42.86 -0.60 -17.01
CA ILE A 262 43.70 -1.19 -15.98
C ILE A 262 44.25 -2.53 -16.43
N ARG A 263 45.55 -2.73 -16.20
CA ARG A 263 46.22 -4.01 -16.48
C ARG A 263 45.98 -4.99 -15.34
N ASN A 264 45.36 -6.12 -15.66
CA ASN A 264 45.15 -7.24 -14.75
C ASN A 264 46.08 -8.40 -15.12
N LYS A 265 46.81 -8.94 -14.14
CA LYS A 265 47.62 -10.15 -14.32
C LYS A 265 46.75 -11.37 -14.04
N THR A 266 46.36 -12.11 -15.08
CA THR A 266 45.53 -13.31 -14.97
C THR A 266 46.42 -14.55 -15.02
N GLY A 267 47.18 -14.81 -13.95
CA GLY A 267 48.13 -15.94 -13.87
C GLY A 267 49.59 -15.53 -14.05
N LEU A 268 50.48 -16.50 -14.33
CA LEU A 268 51.94 -16.25 -14.38
C LEU A 268 52.42 -15.54 -15.66
N VAL A 269 51.69 -15.64 -16.78
CA VAL A 269 52.16 -15.14 -18.10
C VAL A 269 51.11 -14.31 -18.83
N THR A 270 49.81 -14.53 -18.57
CA THR A 270 48.72 -13.84 -19.27
C THR A 270 48.32 -12.54 -18.56
N THR A 271 48.11 -11.49 -19.36
CA THR A 271 47.63 -10.19 -18.91
C THR A 271 46.38 -9.80 -19.69
N ALA A 272 45.46 -9.13 -19.01
CA ALA A 272 44.22 -8.60 -19.55
C ALA A 272 44.13 -7.10 -19.26
N TRP A 273 43.36 -6.38 -20.06
CA TRP A 273 43.14 -4.94 -19.91
C TRP A 273 41.65 -4.66 -19.87
N ASP A 274 41.19 -4.06 -18.78
CA ASP A 274 39.78 -3.76 -18.56
C ASP A 274 39.55 -2.24 -18.53
N ARG A 275 38.58 -1.76 -19.32
CA ARG A 275 38.21 -0.34 -19.36
C ARG A 275 37.23 -0.02 -18.24
N LEU A 276 37.66 0.73 -17.24
CA LEU A 276 36.86 1.10 -16.07
C LEU A 276 36.87 2.62 -15.88
N TYR A 277 35.86 3.15 -15.18
CA TYR A 277 35.78 4.56 -14.87
C TYR A 277 36.51 4.85 -13.56
N PHE A 278 37.55 5.69 -13.62
CA PHE A 278 38.34 6.08 -12.46
C PHE A 278 38.05 7.54 -12.09
N PHE A 279 38.08 7.84 -10.81
CA PHE A 279 37.95 9.20 -10.31
C PHE A 279 38.66 9.38 -8.97
N THR A 280 39.15 10.58 -8.71
CA THR A 280 39.79 10.91 -7.43
C THR A 280 38.77 11.50 -6.46
N GLN A 281 38.71 11.00 -5.24
CA GLN A 281 37.81 11.52 -4.18
C GLN A 281 38.50 11.46 -2.82
N GLY A 282 38.63 12.61 -2.15
CA GLY A 282 39.16 12.68 -0.78
C GLY A 282 40.56 12.08 -0.61
N GLY A 283 41.47 12.30 -1.55
CA GLY A 283 42.82 11.72 -1.53
C GLY A 283 42.90 10.28 -2.04
N ASN A 284 41.77 9.64 -2.37
CA ASN A 284 41.73 8.26 -2.87
C ASN A 284 41.48 8.19 -4.36
N LEU A 285 42.00 7.15 -5.00
CA LEU A 285 41.63 6.70 -6.34
C LEU A 285 40.48 5.69 -6.24
N MET A 286 39.35 6.07 -6.82
CA MET A 286 38.12 5.29 -6.88
C MET A 286 37.94 4.68 -8.28
N CYS A 287 37.23 3.56 -8.35
CA CYS A 287 36.88 2.89 -9.60
C CYS A 287 35.42 2.44 -9.60
N GLN A 288 34.70 2.75 -10.68
CA GLN A 288 33.33 2.34 -10.92
C GLN A 288 33.23 1.53 -12.22
N PRO A 289 32.91 0.23 -12.15
CA PRO A 289 32.59 -0.56 -13.33
C PRO A 289 31.30 -0.08 -14.00
N ARG A 290 31.21 -0.26 -15.32
CA ARG A 290 29.98 0.04 -16.08
C ARG A 290 28.81 -0.78 -15.54
N GLY A 291 27.74 -0.10 -15.15
CA GLY A 291 26.53 -0.73 -14.60
C GLY A 291 26.53 -0.89 -13.08
N ALA A 292 27.62 -0.56 -12.39
CA ALA A 292 27.64 -0.49 -10.93
C ALA A 292 26.98 0.81 -10.44
N VAL A 293 26.17 0.73 -9.38
CA VAL A 293 25.50 1.90 -8.78
C VAL A 293 26.50 2.83 -8.07
N ALA A 294 27.59 2.28 -7.52
CA ALA A 294 28.62 3.04 -6.82
C ALA A 294 30.03 2.54 -7.19
N GLY A 295 31.02 3.43 -7.08
CA GLY A 295 32.44 3.10 -7.22
C GLY A 295 33.08 2.71 -5.89
N GLY A 296 34.05 1.81 -5.93
CA GLY A 296 34.84 1.40 -4.78
C GLY A 296 36.22 2.07 -4.74
N MET A 297 36.80 2.19 -3.55
CA MET A 297 38.18 2.66 -3.39
C MET A 297 39.16 1.59 -3.86
N VAL A 298 40.13 1.97 -4.69
CA VAL A 298 41.15 1.05 -5.24
C VAL A 298 42.54 1.34 -4.68
N LEU A 299 42.85 2.61 -4.42
CA LEU A 299 44.16 3.00 -3.89
C LEU A 299 44.06 4.30 -3.11
N ASP A 300 44.70 4.35 -1.95
CA ASP A 300 45.00 5.59 -1.25
C ASP A 300 46.19 6.27 -1.95
N LEU A 301 46.00 7.50 -2.44
CA LEU A 301 47.03 8.24 -3.16
C LEU A 301 47.98 8.99 -2.22
N ASP A 302 47.75 8.98 -0.91
CA ASP A 302 48.71 9.53 0.04
C ASP A 302 50.07 8.88 -0.14
N ASN A 303 51.10 9.70 -0.29
CA ASN A 303 52.49 9.26 -0.51
C ASN A 303 52.72 8.27 -1.66
N SER A 304 51.75 8.13 -2.57
CA SER A 304 51.85 7.27 -3.72
C SER A 304 52.76 7.89 -4.78
N SER A 305 53.58 7.07 -5.41
CA SER A 305 54.39 7.50 -6.55
C SER A 305 53.67 7.19 -7.86
N VAL A 306 53.74 8.11 -8.83
CA VAL A 306 53.23 7.89 -10.18
C VAL A 306 54.32 8.17 -11.20
N MET A 307 54.46 7.28 -12.18
CA MET A 307 55.50 7.39 -13.20
C MET A 307 55.04 6.87 -14.56
N ALA A 308 55.61 7.45 -15.60
CA ALA A 308 55.55 6.94 -16.97
C ALA A 308 56.15 5.53 -17.05
N VAL A 309 55.50 4.59 -17.74
CA VAL A 309 56.04 3.25 -17.95
C VAL A 309 55.83 2.76 -19.38
N GLU A 310 56.83 2.08 -19.93
CA GLU A 310 56.66 1.28 -21.14
C GLU A 310 56.09 -0.09 -20.75
N CYS A 311 54.93 -0.45 -21.30
CA CYS A 311 54.25 -1.70 -20.97
C CYS A 311 53.59 -2.30 -22.22
N GLU A 312 54.02 -3.49 -22.63
CA GLU A 312 53.39 -4.26 -23.73
C GLU A 312 53.23 -3.46 -25.05
N ASP A 313 54.16 -2.54 -25.35
CA ASP A 313 54.09 -1.64 -26.52
C ASP A 313 52.80 -0.80 -26.60
N ARG A 314 52.15 -0.56 -25.44
CA ARG A 314 50.95 0.27 -25.33
C ARG A 314 51.33 1.73 -25.08
N ARG A 315 50.69 2.62 -25.83
CA ARG A 315 50.83 4.08 -25.67
C ARG A 315 50.21 4.53 -24.34
N TYR A 316 50.80 5.59 -23.75
CA TYR A 316 50.22 6.33 -22.63
C TYR A 316 49.99 5.50 -21.35
N CYS A 317 50.90 4.57 -21.08
CA CYS A 317 50.88 3.79 -19.85
C CYS A 317 51.62 4.49 -18.72
N PHE A 318 51.01 4.50 -17.53
CA PHE A 318 51.61 5.00 -16.30
C PHE A 318 51.34 4.02 -15.17
N GLN A 319 52.22 4.02 -14.18
CA GLN A 319 52.13 3.15 -13.00
C GLN A 319 51.96 4.01 -11.76
N ILE A 320 50.98 3.66 -10.93
CA ILE A 320 50.83 4.20 -9.57
C ILE A 320 51.24 3.13 -8.59
N THR A 321 52.15 3.48 -7.69
CA THR A 321 52.68 2.58 -6.65
C THR A 321 52.41 3.17 -5.28
N SER A 322 51.72 2.40 -4.44
CA SER A 322 51.46 2.74 -3.04
C SER A 322 52.76 3.04 -2.26
N PRO A 323 52.70 3.78 -1.14
CA PRO A 323 53.89 4.10 -0.33
C PRO A 323 54.64 2.85 0.15
N SER A 324 53.88 1.81 0.49
CA SER A 324 54.41 0.53 0.96
C SER A 324 55.07 -0.31 -0.14
N GLY A 325 54.92 0.08 -1.41
CA GLY A 325 55.32 -0.71 -2.58
C GLY A 325 54.50 -1.98 -2.82
N LYS A 326 53.56 -2.33 -1.94
CA LYS A 326 52.79 -3.58 -2.01
C LYS A 326 51.74 -3.56 -3.11
N THR A 327 51.08 -2.41 -3.30
CA THR A 327 50.11 -2.22 -4.37
C THR A 327 50.74 -1.41 -5.48
N SER A 328 50.74 -1.96 -6.69
CA SER A 328 51.20 -1.31 -7.91
C SER A 328 50.22 -1.63 -9.02
N MET A 329 49.68 -0.60 -9.67
CA MET A 329 48.76 -0.74 -10.78
C MET A 329 49.28 0.00 -12.00
N ILE A 330 49.10 -0.63 -13.17
CA ILE A 330 49.44 -0.03 -14.46
C ILE A 330 48.13 0.35 -15.14
N LEU A 331 48.04 1.62 -15.48
CA LEU A 331 46.88 2.24 -16.10
C LEU A 331 47.29 2.78 -17.48
N GLN A 332 46.32 2.87 -18.38
CA GLN A 332 46.50 3.41 -19.73
C GLN A 332 45.43 4.47 -20.01
N ALA A 333 45.88 5.65 -20.43
CA ALA A 333 45.04 6.73 -20.92
C ALA A 333 44.87 6.67 -22.46
N GLU A 334 43.87 7.36 -22.98
CA GLU A 334 43.55 7.33 -24.42
C GLU A 334 44.25 8.41 -25.25
N SER A 335 44.72 9.49 -24.62
CA SER A 335 45.45 10.58 -25.28
C SER A 335 46.67 11.04 -24.48
N LYS A 336 47.61 11.72 -25.15
CA LYS A 336 48.78 12.34 -24.50
C LYS A 336 48.36 13.38 -23.43
N LYS A 337 47.29 14.14 -23.69
CA LYS A 337 46.78 15.12 -22.74
C LYS A 337 46.26 14.45 -21.48
N GLU A 338 45.34 13.48 -21.64
CA GLU A 338 44.80 12.70 -20.52
C GLU A 338 45.90 12.06 -19.71
N TYR A 339 46.87 11.45 -20.39
CA TYR A 339 48.05 10.84 -19.78
C TYR A 339 48.86 11.79 -18.89
N GLU A 340 49.24 12.97 -19.40
CA GLU A 340 50.00 13.95 -18.62
C GLU A 340 49.16 14.50 -17.46
N GLU A 341 47.88 14.77 -17.68
CA GLU A 341 46.97 15.28 -16.64
C GLU A 341 46.74 14.27 -15.51
N TRP A 342 46.57 12.97 -15.82
CA TRP A 342 46.45 11.93 -14.81
C TRP A 342 47.71 11.83 -13.94
N ILE A 343 48.90 11.83 -14.55
CA ILE A 343 50.18 11.80 -13.81
C ILE A 343 50.33 13.06 -12.94
N CYS A 344 50.04 14.25 -13.49
CA CYS A 344 50.12 15.50 -12.73
C CYS A 344 49.12 15.51 -11.56
N THR A 345 47.87 15.10 -11.79
CA THR A 345 46.82 15.08 -10.75
C THR A 345 47.19 14.15 -9.61
N VAL A 346 47.63 12.93 -9.91
CA VAL A 346 48.04 11.96 -8.87
C VAL A 346 49.26 12.48 -8.09
N ASN A 347 50.25 13.08 -8.77
CA ASN A 347 51.38 13.72 -8.10
C ASN A 347 50.96 14.89 -7.20
N ASN A 348 50.00 15.71 -7.64
CA ASN A 348 49.51 16.85 -6.87
C ASN A 348 48.80 16.36 -5.61
N ILE A 349 47.92 15.36 -5.71
CA ILE A 349 47.21 14.77 -4.58
C ILE A 349 48.20 14.14 -3.59
N SER A 350 49.15 13.33 -4.08
CA SER A 350 50.16 12.68 -3.25
C SER A 350 51.02 13.68 -2.46
N ARG A 351 51.30 14.87 -3.02
CA ARG A 351 52.12 15.90 -2.38
C ARG A 351 51.32 16.85 -1.50
N GLN A 352 50.02 17.03 -1.75
CA GLN A 352 49.21 18.04 -1.08
C GLN A 352 48.95 17.74 0.39
N ILE A 353 49.02 16.47 0.82
CA ILE A 353 48.86 16.12 2.24
C ILE A 353 49.99 16.73 3.10
N TYR A 354 51.17 16.99 2.53
CA TYR A 354 52.28 17.66 3.24
C TYR A 354 52.19 19.19 3.29
N LEU A 355 51.38 19.82 2.43
CA LEU A 355 51.27 21.28 2.38
C LEU A 355 50.21 21.83 3.35
N THR A 356 49.42 20.94 3.97
CA THR A 356 48.44 21.29 5.02
C THR A 356 49.02 21.31 6.44
N ASP A 357 50.24 20.79 6.65
CA ASP A 357 50.94 20.83 7.95
C ASP A 357 52.09 21.85 7.94
N ASN A 358 51.74 23.14 7.89
CA ASN A 358 52.67 24.19 8.32
C ASN A 358 51.93 25.22 9.19
N PRO A 359 52.25 25.35 10.49
CA PRO A 359 51.73 26.41 11.31
C PRO A 359 52.47 27.72 10.95
N GLU A 360 51.76 28.84 11.03
CA GLU A 360 52.25 30.21 10.82
C GLU A 360 52.39 30.68 9.36
N VAL A 361 51.29 31.17 8.78
CA VAL A 361 51.10 32.61 8.47
C VAL A 361 49.59 32.87 8.35
N ASN A 362 49.05 33.64 9.30
CA ASN A 362 47.87 34.48 9.11
C ASN A 362 48.27 35.87 9.62
N PRO A 363 47.90 36.98 8.94
CA PRO A 363 46.58 37.52 9.26
C PRO A 363 45.85 38.30 8.14
N GLY A 364 44.52 38.33 8.24
CA GLY A 364 43.66 39.39 7.72
C GLY A 364 42.50 38.87 6.90
N GLY A 365 41.44 38.31 7.49
CA GLY A 365 40.32 39.04 8.10
C GLY A 365 39.02 38.45 7.52
N VAL A 366 37.85 38.39 8.18
CA VAL A 366 37.36 39.08 9.37
C VAL A 366 36.17 38.28 9.93
N PHE A 367 35.93 38.43 11.23
CA PHE A 367 34.72 38.17 12.03
C PHE A 367 34.38 36.73 12.47
N ALA A 368 34.85 36.43 13.69
CA ALA A 368 34.14 35.60 14.66
C ALA A 368 33.55 36.48 15.78
N ALA A 369 32.33 36.16 16.21
CA ALA A 369 31.77 36.45 17.53
C ALA A 369 30.84 35.27 17.85
N SER A 370 31.22 34.30 18.70
CA SER A 370 31.40 34.31 20.16
C SER A 370 30.21 33.66 20.89
N SER A 371 30.45 32.50 21.49
CA SER A 371 29.92 31.97 22.76
C SER A 371 30.14 30.45 22.70
N GLY A 372 30.71 29.73 23.65
CA GLY A 372 30.91 29.95 25.08
C GLY A 372 30.69 28.56 25.71
N SER A 373 31.76 27.77 25.88
CA SER A 373 31.66 26.43 26.45
C SER A 373 31.34 26.48 27.95
N GLN A 374 30.26 25.83 28.34
CA GLN A 374 30.09 25.25 29.68
C GLN A 374 30.16 23.72 29.54
N LYS A 375 31.03 23.10 30.34
CA LYS A 375 31.14 21.65 30.49
C LYS A 375 29.89 21.10 31.19
N THR A 376 29.21 20.17 30.53
CA THR A 376 28.28 19.21 31.13
C THR A 376 28.52 17.82 30.50
N ALA A 377 28.19 16.78 31.27
CA ALA A 377 28.62 15.40 31.12
C ALA A 377 28.55 14.81 29.70
N THR A 378 29.58 14.03 29.38
CA THR A 378 29.83 13.28 28.14
C THR A 378 28.63 12.44 27.71
N ALA A 379 28.17 12.65 26.46
CA ALA A 379 27.41 11.66 25.72
C ALA A 379 28.37 10.53 25.27
N PRO A 380 27.94 9.25 25.24
CA PRO A 380 28.80 8.15 24.81
C PRO A 380 29.14 8.25 23.32
N GLU A 381 30.36 7.86 22.96
CA GLU A 381 30.81 7.80 21.57
C GLU A 381 30.04 6.71 20.79
N PRO A 382 29.84 6.83 19.46
CA PRO A 382 28.97 5.92 18.68
C PRO A 382 29.37 4.43 18.77
N GLU A 383 30.66 4.17 19.03
CA GLU A 383 31.24 2.83 19.11
C GLU A 383 30.90 2.11 20.43
N ASP A 384 30.52 2.85 21.48
CA ASP A 384 30.15 2.32 22.79
C ASP A 384 28.70 1.84 22.87
N LEU A 385 27.89 2.04 21.81
CA LEU A 385 26.47 1.70 21.76
C LEU A 385 26.19 0.25 21.31
N ILE A 386 27.19 -0.41 20.71
CA ILE A 386 27.08 -1.76 20.15
C ILE A 386 27.82 -2.78 21.04
N ALA A 387 27.24 -3.97 21.21
CA ALA A 387 27.87 -5.06 21.98
C ALA A 387 29.03 -5.70 21.18
N PRO A 388 30.29 -5.65 21.66
CA PRO A 388 31.45 -6.17 20.95
C PRO A 388 31.34 -7.67 20.71
N GLY A 389 31.58 -8.12 19.47
CA GLY A 389 31.65 -9.54 19.13
C GLY A 389 30.32 -10.23 18.81
N THR A 390 29.21 -9.49 18.72
CA THR A 390 27.90 -10.10 18.40
C THR A 390 27.76 -10.40 16.90
N PRO A 391 27.37 -11.64 16.50
CA PRO A 391 27.10 -11.96 15.11
C PRO A 391 25.86 -11.22 14.57
N ILE A 392 25.96 -10.68 13.36
CA ILE A 392 24.82 -10.08 12.63
C ILE A 392 24.04 -11.21 11.94
N GLN A 393 22.75 -11.30 12.24
CA GLN A 393 21.88 -12.34 11.68
C GLN A 393 21.13 -11.84 10.44
N PHE A 394 21.15 -12.63 9.36
CA PHE A 394 20.55 -12.29 8.07
C PHE A 394 19.29 -13.12 7.72
N ASP A 395 19.00 -14.18 8.49
CA ASP A 395 17.87 -15.09 8.27
C ASP A 395 16.98 -15.18 9.52
N ILE A 396 15.65 -15.14 9.33
CA ILE A 396 14.65 -15.32 10.40
C ILE A 396 13.90 -16.62 10.15
N MET A 397 14.05 -17.64 11.01
CA MET A 397 13.28 -18.89 10.92
C MET A 397 12.84 -19.37 12.31
N LEU A 398 11.62 -19.05 12.75
CA LEU A 398 10.89 -19.82 13.77
C LEU A 398 9.36 -19.73 13.54
N PRO A 399 8.57 -20.77 13.87
CA PRO A 399 7.14 -20.78 13.64
C PRO A 399 6.37 -20.06 14.76
N ALA A 400 5.44 -19.18 14.42
CA ALA A 400 4.50 -18.59 15.38
C ALA A 400 3.04 -18.88 15.03
N SER A 401 2.24 -19.12 16.07
CA SER A 401 0.83 -19.52 16.04
C SER A 401 -0.15 -18.38 15.67
N GLU A 402 -1.27 -18.77 15.06
CA GLU A 402 -2.32 -17.88 14.53
C GLU A 402 -3.20 -17.25 15.62
N PHE A 403 -3.37 -15.92 15.56
CA PHE A 403 -4.45 -15.18 16.22
C PHE A 403 -4.97 -14.06 15.30
N GLN A 404 -6.30 -13.94 15.21
CA GLN A 404 -7.06 -12.97 14.42
C GLN A 404 -7.39 -11.72 15.26
N ASP A 405 -7.09 -10.53 14.73
CA ASP A 405 -7.53 -9.24 15.28
C ASP A 405 -7.90 -8.26 14.16
N GLN A 406 -8.91 -7.41 14.41
CA GLN A 406 -9.72 -6.67 13.41
C GLN A 406 -9.24 -5.26 13.03
N ASN A 407 -8.08 -4.79 13.50
CA ASN A 407 -7.45 -3.55 13.01
C ASN A 407 -6.05 -3.87 12.51
N ARG A 408 -5.85 -3.85 11.18
CA ARG A 408 -4.63 -4.34 10.53
C ARG A 408 -3.99 -3.23 9.70
N GLN A 409 -2.82 -2.76 10.13
CA GLN A 409 -1.87 -2.09 9.24
C GLN A 409 -0.80 -3.10 8.84
N VAL A 410 -0.61 -3.30 7.54
CA VAL A 410 0.36 -4.26 6.99
C VAL A 410 1.30 -3.50 6.07
N PHE A 411 2.60 -3.60 6.33
CA PHE A 411 3.64 -2.93 5.57
C PHE A 411 4.54 -3.95 4.88
N ALA A 412 4.82 -3.77 3.60
CA ALA A 412 5.80 -4.59 2.90
C ALA A 412 7.21 -4.11 3.25
N VAL A 413 7.99 -4.99 3.88
CA VAL A 413 9.35 -4.72 4.35
C VAL A 413 10.32 -5.79 3.90
N ARG A 414 11.61 -5.45 3.85
CA ARG A 414 12.71 -6.37 3.63
C ARG A 414 13.61 -6.37 4.85
N PHE A 415 13.79 -7.53 5.47
CA PHE A 415 14.72 -7.65 6.60
C PHE A 415 16.16 -7.50 6.10
N LEU A 416 16.89 -6.54 6.67
CA LEU A 416 18.28 -6.28 6.32
C LEU A 416 19.25 -6.97 7.28
N GLY A 417 18.90 -7.04 8.57
CA GLY A 417 19.67 -7.75 9.57
C GLY A 417 19.25 -7.35 10.98
N SER A 418 19.71 -8.12 11.96
CA SER A 418 19.56 -7.80 13.38
C SER A 418 20.88 -7.98 14.12
N MET A 419 21.04 -7.25 15.22
CA MET A 419 22.19 -7.35 16.09
C MET A 419 21.85 -7.00 17.54
N ALA A 420 22.61 -7.55 18.49
CA ALA A 420 22.48 -7.16 19.89
C ALA A 420 23.02 -5.75 20.12
N VAL A 421 22.34 -5.01 20.99
CA VAL A 421 22.65 -3.63 21.33
C VAL A 421 22.64 -3.45 22.85
N ARG A 422 23.33 -2.42 23.33
CA ARG A 422 23.57 -2.26 24.79
C ARG A 422 22.45 -1.54 25.53
N CYS A 423 21.57 -0.83 24.83
CA CYS A 423 20.45 -0.12 25.46
C CYS A 423 19.21 -0.08 24.57
N GLY A 424 18.04 -0.13 25.19
CA GLY A 424 16.74 0.01 24.53
C GLY A 424 16.10 1.40 24.63
N ASP A 425 16.67 2.36 25.36
CA ASP A 425 16.04 3.68 25.59
C ASP A 425 16.56 4.82 24.68
N ASN A 426 17.60 4.57 23.88
CA ASN A 426 18.20 5.55 22.97
C ASN A 426 17.98 5.18 21.49
N GLN A 427 17.33 6.07 20.73
CA GLN A 427 17.08 5.87 19.30
C GLN A 427 18.37 5.91 18.46
N GLU A 428 19.45 6.53 18.93
CA GLU A 428 20.74 6.57 18.21
C GLU A 428 21.33 5.18 17.98
N VAL A 429 21.03 4.25 18.88
CA VAL A 429 21.40 2.83 18.77
C VAL A 429 20.84 2.20 17.50
N ILE A 430 19.64 2.61 17.05
CA ILE A 430 19.02 2.10 15.82
C ILE A 430 19.78 2.62 14.58
N TYR A 431 20.21 3.89 14.58
CA TYR A 431 20.98 4.46 13.47
C TYR A 431 22.36 3.81 13.35
N GLU A 432 23.01 3.53 14.48
CA GLU A 432 24.28 2.81 14.46
C GLU A 432 24.09 1.35 14.01
N ALA A 433 23.02 0.68 14.46
CA ALA A 433 22.69 -0.66 13.97
C ALA A 433 22.41 -0.68 12.46
N MET A 434 21.71 0.34 11.92
CA MET A 434 21.52 0.53 10.48
C MET A 434 22.85 0.62 9.75
N ARG A 435 23.77 1.46 10.24
CA ARG A 435 25.10 1.66 9.66
C ARG A 435 25.90 0.35 9.61
N GLN A 436 25.94 -0.38 10.72
CA GLN A 436 26.71 -1.62 10.82
C GLN A 436 26.10 -2.77 10.02
N VAL A 437 24.77 -2.93 10.02
CA VAL A 437 24.09 -3.94 9.19
C VAL A 437 24.34 -3.68 7.71
N LEU A 438 24.20 -2.43 7.24
CA LEU A 438 24.45 -2.09 5.83
C LEU A 438 25.92 -2.27 5.44
N ALA A 439 26.85 -1.85 6.29
CA ALA A 439 28.28 -2.07 6.07
C ALA A 439 28.63 -3.56 6.00
N ALA A 440 28.11 -4.38 6.92
CA ALA A 440 28.33 -5.82 6.91
C ALA A 440 27.77 -6.49 5.65
N ARG A 441 26.56 -6.12 5.22
CA ARG A 441 25.97 -6.64 3.97
C ARG A 441 26.82 -6.29 2.74
N ALA A 442 27.40 -5.08 2.70
CA ALA A 442 28.30 -4.67 1.63
C ALA A 442 29.62 -5.45 1.65
N ILE A 443 30.24 -5.61 2.82
CA ILE A 443 31.49 -6.37 3.00
C ILE A 443 31.32 -7.85 2.60
N HIS A 444 30.18 -8.45 2.96
CA HIS A 444 29.89 -9.85 2.72
C HIS A 444 29.16 -10.14 1.40
N ASN A 445 28.97 -9.13 0.53
CA ASN A 445 28.27 -9.27 -0.76
C ASN A 445 26.85 -9.88 -0.63
N ILE A 446 26.13 -9.53 0.43
CA ILE A 446 24.78 -10.03 0.69
C ILE A 446 23.76 -9.09 0.02
N PHE A 447 23.47 -9.36 -1.24
CA PHE A 447 22.51 -8.56 -2.04
C PHE A 447 21.08 -9.07 -1.96
N ARG A 448 20.88 -10.35 -1.65
CA ARG A 448 19.52 -10.91 -1.51
C ARG A 448 18.91 -10.45 -0.19
N THR A 449 17.68 -9.99 -0.29
CA THR A 449 16.81 -9.66 0.83
C THR A 449 15.49 -10.39 0.63
N THR A 450 14.88 -10.83 1.72
CA THR A 450 13.59 -11.50 1.66
C THR A 450 12.48 -10.52 2.02
N GLU A 451 11.49 -10.39 1.15
CA GLU A 451 10.32 -9.59 1.42
C GLU A 451 9.41 -10.25 2.45
N SER A 452 8.82 -9.45 3.33
CA SER A 452 7.91 -9.88 4.39
C SER A 452 6.83 -8.83 4.61
N HIS A 453 5.67 -9.27 5.05
CA HIS A 453 4.59 -8.39 5.51
C HIS A 453 4.75 -8.15 7.02
N LEU A 454 5.11 -6.93 7.38
CA LEU A 454 5.11 -6.45 8.75
C LEU A 454 3.68 -6.07 9.15
N MET A 455 3.02 -6.94 9.90
CA MET A 455 1.69 -6.69 10.46
C MET A 455 1.82 -6.06 11.83
N VAL A 456 1.28 -4.86 11.99
CA VAL A 456 1.21 -4.14 13.26
C VAL A 456 -0.24 -4.17 13.75
N THR A 457 -0.44 -4.71 14.95
CA THR A 457 -1.73 -4.69 15.66
C THR A 457 -1.64 -3.82 16.91
N SER A 458 -2.75 -3.66 17.64
CA SER A 458 -2.75 -2.98 18.95
C SER A 458 -1.91 -3.68 20.03
N SER A 459 -1.51 -4.93 19.80
CA SER A 459 -0.90 -5.82 20.80
C SER A 459 0.39 -6.50 20.35
N SER A 460 0.68 -6.54 19.04
CA SER A 460 1.80 -7.31 18.49
C SER A 460 2.34 -6.75 17.18
N LEU A 461 3.60 -7.07 16.90
CA LEU A 461 4.28 -6.83 15.63
C LEU A 461 4.74 -8.17 15.06
N ARG A 462 4.29 -8.51 13.84
CA ARG A 462 4.54 -9.81 13.20
C ARG A 462 5.15 -9.65 11.83
N LEU A 463 6.21 -10.41 11.52
CA LEU A 463 6.67 -10.59 10.14
C LEU A 463 6.05 -11.85 9.55
N ILE A 464 5.36 -11.68 8.44
CA ILE A 464 4.63 -12.75 7.75
C ILE A 464 5.24 -12.95 6.37
N ASP A 465 5.47 -14.20 5.99
CA ASP A 465 5.85 -14.56 4.63
C ASP A 465 4.70 -14.25 3.65
N PRO A 466 4.92 -13.43 2.62
CA PRO A 466 3.83 -12.97 1.76
C PRO A 466 3.23 -14.09 0.90
N GLN A 467 3.99 -15.15 0.59
CA GLN A 467 3.54 -16.24 -0.27
C GLN A 467 2.81 -17.33 0.51
N THR A 468 3.34 -17.70 1.67
CA THR A 468 2.84 -18.82 2.49
C THR A 468 1.91 -18.37 3.61
N GLN A 469 1.84 -17.06 3.90
CA GLN A 469 1.12 -16.48 5.04
C GLN A 469 1.60 -16.98 6.42
N VAL A 470 2.76 -17.63 6.48
CA VAL A 470 3.36 -18.12 7.72
C VAL A 470 4.03 -16.98 8.47
N THR A 471 3.76 -16.86 9.77
CA THR A 471 4.47 -15.89 10.63
C THR A 471 5.89 -16.38 10.89
N ARG A 472 6.89 -15.59 10.47
CA ARG A 472 8.33 -15.86 10.62
C ARG A 472 8.89 -15.43 11.97
N ILE A 473 8.36 -14.34 12.52
CA ILE A 473 8.67 -13.85 13.86
C ILE A 473 7.52 -12.97 14.38
N SER A 474 7.31 -12.97 15.69
CA SER A 474 6.28 -12.20 16.38
C SER A 474 6.86 -11.60 17.65
N PHE A 475 6.53 -10.34 17.90
CA PHE A 475 6.91 -9.59 19.10
C PHE A 475 5.63 -9.04 19.74
N GLN A 476 5.56 -9.02 21.06
CA GLN A 476 4.51 -8.24 21.73
C GLN A 476 4.85 -6.76 21.61
N LEU A 477 3.86 -5.91 21.37
CA LEU A 477 4.12 -4.49 21.19
C LEU A 477 4.73 -3.84 22.45
N GLY A 478 4.45 -4.40 23.64
CA GLY A 478 5.06 -3.98 24.89
C GLY A 478 6.54 -4.35 25.06
N GLU A 479 7.09 -5.23 24.22
CA GLU A 479 8.51 -5.62 24.22
C GLU A 479 9.35 -4.70 23.31
N VAL A 480 8.71 -3.87 22.48
CA VAL A 480 9.42 -2.95 21.59
C VAL A 480 9.71 -1.65 22.33
N CYS A 481 10.98 -1.40 22.60
CA CYS A 481 11.44 -0.27 23.41
C CYS A 481 11.46 1.04 22.61
N GLN A 482 11.93 0.98 21.36
CA GLN A 482 12.12 2.14 20.50
C GLN A 482 11.91 1.79 19.04
N PHE A 483 11.55 2.81 18.27
CA PHE A 483 11.44 2.77 16.81
C PHE A 483 12.13 3.99 16.22
N ALA A 484 12.78 3.85 15.07
CA ALA A 484 13.35 4.97 14.33
C ALA A 484 13.31 4.73 12.83
N ALA A 485 13.15 5.82 12.07
CA ALA A 485 13.30 5.86 10.62
C ALA A 485 14.52 6.72 10.28
N HIS A 486 15.30 6.33 9.28
CA HIS A 486 16.52 7.05 8.92
C HIS A 486 16.18 8.40 8.27
N GLN A 487 16.82 9.47 8.75
CA GLN A 487 16.48 10.85 8.38
C GLN A 487 16.65 11.15 6.89
N GLU A 488 17.71 10.62 6.26
CA GLU A 488 17.98 10.85 4.83
C GLU A 488 17.43 9.75 3.91
N ASN A 489 17.24 8.55 4.45
CA ASN A 489 16.76 7.38 3.70
C ASN A 489 15.45 6.95 4.33
N GLY A 490 14.38 7.63 3.95
CA GLY A 490 13.05 7.39 4.49
C GLY A 490 12.53 5.97 4.30
N ARG A 491 13.22 5.08 3.55
CA ARG A 491 12.85 3.66 3.44
C ARG A 491 13.53 2.80 4.50
N LEU A 492 14.60 3.27 5.13
CA LEU A 492 15.32 2.53 6.15
C LEU A 492 14.69 2.79 7.52
N MET A 493 14.33 1.72 8.22
CA MET A 493 13.72 1.79 9.53
C MET A 493 14.22 0.67 10.44
N GLY A 494 14.05 0.83 11.74
CA GLY A 494 14.37 -0.22 12.69
C GLY A 494 13.67 -0.02 14.01
N PHE A 495 13.72 -1.06 14.84
CA PHE A 495 13.22 -1.03 16.20
C PHE A 495 14.07 -1.89 17.12
N VAL A 496 14.08 -1.53 18.40
CA VAL A 496 14.76 -2.29 19.46
C VAL A 496 13.74 -3.08 20.25
N VAL A 497 14.01 -4.36 20.44
CA VAL A 497 13.21 -5.26 21.28
C VAL A 497 14.02 -5.66 22.50
N GLU A 498 13.39 -5.64 23.67
CA GLU A 498 13.92 -6.23 24.90
C GLU A 498 13.60 -7.72 24.90
N GLY A 499 14.63 -8.54 24.71
CA GLY A 499 14.55 -10.00 24.79
C GLY A 499 14.87 -10.48 26.21
N ARG A 500 14.16 -11.52 26.66
CA ARG A 500 14.53 -12.19 27.92
C ARG A 500 15.66 -13.19 27.78
N ASP A 501 15.86 -13.83 26.62
CA ASP A 501 16.94 -14.81 26.40
C ASP A 501 17.20 -15.01 24.89
N TRP A 502 18.30 -14.48 24.36
CA TRP A 502 18.82 -14.84 23.01
C TRP A 502 20.31 -15.21 23.01
N SER A 503 21.00 -15.06 24.15
CA SER A 503 22.38 -15.51 24.35
C SER A 503 22.41 -16.69 25.31
N ASP A 504 22.58 -17.89 24.77
CA ASP A 504 23.04 -19.05 25.54
C ASP A 504 24.54 -18.82 25.80
N GLY A 505 24.86 -17.97 26.80
CA GLY A 505 26.23 -17.59 27.12
C GLY A 505 26.34 -16.28 27.91
N ASP A 506 26.70 -16.45 29.19
CA ASP A 506 27.29 -15.51 30.14
C ASP A 506 26.40 -14.56 30.98
N GLU A 507 26.38 -14.94 32.27
CA GLU A 507 26.38 -14.19 33.53
C GLU A 507 25.66 -12.82 33.65
N GLU A 508 24.77 -12.80 34.66
CA GLU A 508 24.06 -11.64 35.24
C GLU A 508 22.96 -11.01 34.36
N GLY A 509 21.73 -11.50 34.54
CA GLY A 509 20.40 -10.84 34.58
C GLY A 509 20.11 -9.45 34.00
N GLU A 510 20.95 -8.89 33.12
CA GLU A 510 20.69 -7.65 32.42
C GLU A 510 19.80 -7.90 31.20
N PRO A 511 18.84 -6.99 30.91
CA PRO A 511 17.99 -7.11 29.74
C PRO A 511 18.83 -7.10 28.45
N SER A 512 18.64 -8.11 27.61
CA SER A 512 19.31 -8.21 26.32
C SER A 512 18.49 -7.48 25.26
N TYR A 513 19.06 -6.46 24.64
CA TYR A 513 18.38 -5.70 23.59
C TYR A 513 18.84 -6.16 22.21
N SER A 514 17.89 -6.24 21.27
CA SER A 514 18.19 -6.53 19.87
C SER A 514 17.58 -5.48 18.96
N ALA A 515 18.41 -4.88 18.11
CA ALA A 515 17.96 -3.98 17.06
C ALA A 515 17.68 -4.76 15.78
N PHE A 516 16.51 -4.55 15.19
CA PHE A 516 16.10 -5.13 13.93
C PHE A 516 16.02 -4.03 12.87
N VAL A 517 16.69 -4.23 11.73
CA VAL A 517 16.79 -3.24 10.65
C VAL A 517 16.06 -3.75 9.41
N PHE A 518 15.23 -2.88 8.84
CA PHE A 518 14.40 -3.18 7.68
C PHE A 518 14.47 -2.07 6.63
N GLU A 519 14.30 -2.46 5.38
CA GLU A 519 13.93 -1.56 4.29
C GLU A 519 12.44 -1.69 4.02
N SER A 520 11.69 -0.60 4.17
CA SER A 520 10.27 -0.52 3.84
C SER A 520 10.05 -0.12 2.38
N ASN A 521 8.93 -0.58 1.80
CA ASN A 521 8.43 -0.09 0.52
C ASN A 521 7.64 1.24 0.67
N THR A 522 7.37 1.69 1.89
CA THR A 522 6.79 3.01 2.24
C THR A 522 7.78 3.83 3.09
N GLU A 523 7.46 5.10 3.39
CA GLU A 523 8.23 5.87 4.37
C GLU A 523 8.20 5.16 5.74
N GLY A 524 9.38 4.90 6.31
CA GLY A 524 9.61 4.25 7.59
C GLY A 524 8.90 4.97 8.73
N GLU A 525 8.79 6.31 8.66
CA GLU A 525 8.04 7.10 9.65
C GLU A 525 6.57 6.67 9.77
N LYS A 526 5.93 6.25 8.66
CA LYS A 526 4.53 5.76 8.67
C LYS A 526 4.39 4.39 9.32
N VAL A 527 5.47 3.61 9.34
CA VAL A 527 5.53 2.31 10.01
C VAL A 527 5.83 2.47 11.50
N VAL A 528 6.67 3.46 11.82
CA VAL A 528 7.13 3.81 13.17
C VAL A 528 6.07 4.57 13.98
N ASN A 529 5.12 5.24 13.32
CA ASN A 529 4.02 5.96 13.98
C ASN A 529 2.64 5.47 13.51
N PRO A 530 2.15 4.30 13.98
CA PRO A 530 0.86 3.74 13.55
C PRO A 530 -0.38 4.50 14.08
N ARG A 531 -0.21 5.68 14.70
CA ARG A 531 -1.27 6.53 15.27
C ARG A 531 -1.62 7.78 14.45
N CYS A 532 -1.18 7.88 13.19
CA CYS A 532 -1.74 8.86 12.25
C CYS A 532 -2.84 8.26 11.37
#